data_AF-A0A379TUA9-F1
#
_entry.id   AF-A0A379TUA9-F1
#
_cell.length_a   1.000
_cell.length_b   1.000
_cell.length_c   1.000
_cell.angle_alpha   90.00
_cell.angle_beta   90.00
_cell.angle_gamma   90.00
#
_symmetry.space_group_name_H-M   'P 1'
#
loop_
_entity.id
_entity.type
_entity.pdbx_description
1 polymer ?
#
loop_
_entity_poly.entity_id
_entity_poly.type
_entity_poly.pdbx_seq_one_letter_code
_entity_poly.pdbx_strand_id
1 'polypeptide(L)' 'MTEFDNLIWLHGKPQSSGLLKANPEDFVVIEDLGFTPDGEGEHILLRILKTAAIPVLSLTRWRNS' A
#
# COMPACT_ATOMS: atom_id res chain seq x y z
N MET A 1 -17.28 -22.31 3.26
CA MET A 1 -16.41 -21.13 3.15
C MET A 1 -16.98 -20.29 2.02
N THR A 2 -17.36 -19.04 2.27
CA THR A 2 -17.97 -18.20 1.22
C THR A 2 -16.84 -17.58 0.40
N GLU A 3 -16.84 -17.85 -0.91
CA GLU A 3 -15.91 -17.24 -1.85
C GLU A 3 -16.08 -15.71 -1.91
N PHE A 4 -15.00 -14.98 -2.20
CA PHE A 4 -15.00 -13.50 -2.22
C PHE A 4 -16.06 -12.92 -3.16
N ASP A 5 -16.27 -13.53 -4.32
CA ASP A 5 -17.25 -13.10 -5.32
C ASP A 5 -18.71 -13.30 -4.86
N ASN A 6 -18.93 -14.09 -3.81
CA ASN A 6 -20.24 -14.42 -3.25
C ASN A 6 -20.52 -13.71 -1.92
N LEU A 7 -19.74 -12.68 -1.58
CA LEU A 7 -20.03 -11.81 -0.45
C LEU A 7 -21.33 -11.02 -0.68
N ILE A 8 -22.05 -10.77 0.41
CA ILE A 8 -23.31 -10.02 0.36
C ILE A 8 -23.00 -8.53 0.18
N TRP A 9 -23.58 -7.93 -0.85
CA TRP A 9 -23.49 -6.49 -1.10
C TRP A 9 -24.42 -5.72 -0.17
N LEU A 10 -23.89 -4.78 0.63
CA LEU A 10 -24.69 -3.94 1.52
C LEU A 10 -25.74 -3.10 0.77
N HIS A 11 -25.41 -2.65 -0.45
CA HIS A 11 -26.27 -1.80 -1.28
C HIS A 11 -26.72 -2.50 -2.58
N GLY A 12 -26.64 -3.84 -2.63
CA GLY A 12 -26.83 -4.59 -3.87
C GLY A 12 -25.62 -4.52 -4.81
N LYS A 13 -25.61 -5.38 -5.83
CA LYS A 13 -24.50 -5.49 -6.78
C LYS A 13 -24.43 -4.24 -7.68
N PRO A 14 -23.23 -3.67 -7.94
CA PRO A 14 -23.08 -2.54 -8.85
C PRO A 14 -23.62 -2.85 -10.25
N GLN A 15 -24.32 -1.89 -10.86
CA GLN A 15 -24.87 -2.01 -12.23
C GLN A 15 -23.91 -1.46 -13.30
N SER A 16 -22.89 -0.71 -12.90
CA SER A 16 -21.89 -0.09 -13.77
C SER A 16 -20.49 -0.63 -13.45
N SER A 17 -19.62 -0.63 -14.45
CA SER A 17 -18.21 -0.98 -14.31
C SER A 17 -17.31 0.22 -14.58
N GLY A 18 -16.05 0.13 -14.15
CA GLY A 18 -15.01 1.12 -14.39
C GLY A 18 -13.62 0.48 -14.28
N LEU A 19 -12.61 1.21 -14.74
CA LEU A 19 -11.21 0.79 -14.61
C LEU A 19 -10.66 1.27 -13.26
N LEU A 20 -10.03 0.36 -12.52
CA LEU A 20 -9.34 0.66 -11.27
C LEU A 20 -7.83 0.43 -11.49
N LYS A 21 -6.98 1.35 -11.03
CA LYS A 21 -5.52 1.30 -11.21
C LYS A 21 -5.10 1.27 -12.70
N ALA A 22 -5.74 2.06 -13.54
CA ALA A 22 -5.42 2.10 -14.98
C ALA A 22 -4.00 2.65 -15.23
N ASN A 23 -3.62 3.69 -14.48
CA ASN A 23 -2.27 4.24 -14.41
C ASN A 23 -1.78 4.26 -12.95
N PRO A 24 -0.46 4.29 -12.68
CA PRO A 24 0.07 4.41 -11.32
C PRO A 24 -0.47 5.61 -10.54
N GLU A 25 -0.77 6.70 -11.24
CA GLU A 25 -1.26 7.96 -10.66
C GLU A 25 -2.72 7.85 -10.19
N ASP A 26 -3.49 6.90 -10.73
CA ASP A 26 -4.88 6.65 -10.33
C ASP A 26 -4.97 5.95 -8.95
N PHE A 27 -3.83 5.50 -8.41
CA PHE A 27 -3.78 4.78 -7.14
C PHE A 27 -2.51 5.11 -6.35
N VAL A 28 -2.64 6.07 -5.44
CA VAL A 28 -1.57 6.51 -4.55
C VAL A 28 -1.77 5.91 -3.17
N VAL A 29 -0.70 5.31 -2.63
CA VAL A 29 -0.67 4.81 -1.25
C VAL A 29 0.29 5.67 -0.44
N ILE A 30 -0.19 6.21 0.67
CA ILE A 30 0.62 6.92 1.65
C ILE A 30 0.57 6.10 2.93
N GLU A 31 1.72 5.57 3.34
CA GLU A 31 1.85 4.86 4.61
C GLU A 31 1.71 5.84 5.78
N ASP A 32 0.87 5.47 6.75
CA ASP A 32 0.78 6.11 8.05
C ASP A 32 1.34 5.13 9.09
N LEU A 33 2.51 5.48 9.65
CA LEU A 33 3.20 4.65 10.64
C LEU A 33 2.58 4.77 12.04
N GLY A 34 1.75 5.79 12.30
CA GLY A 34 1.23 6.07 13.63
C GLY A 34 2.26 6.60 14.65
N PHE A 35 3.49 6.86 14.22
CA PHE A 35 4.54 7.51 15.02
C PHE A 35 5.45 8.38 14.15
N THR A 36 6.18 9.30 14.78
CA THR A 36 7.21 10.13 14.14
C THR A 36 8.60 9.58 14.43
N PRO A 37 9.59 9.77 13.53
CA PRO A 37 10.96 9.44 13.85
C PRO A 37 11.40 10.09 15.17
N ASP A 38 12.01 9.30 16.06
CA ASP A 38 12.40 9.77 17.40
C ASP A 38 13.55 10.80 17.36
N GLY A 39 14.28 10.86 16.25
CA GLY A 39 15.40 11.79 16.04
C GLY A 39 16.73 11.34 16.64
N GLU A 40 16.72 10.27 17.44
CA GLU A 40 17.89 9.65 18.07
C GLU A 40 17.88 8.12 17.86
N GLY A 41 19.03 7.46 17.99
CA GLY A 41 19.19 6.02 17.84
C GLY A 41 19.99 5.59 16.61
N GLU A 42 20.25 4.28 16.48
CA GLU A 42 21.08 3.72 15.40
C GLU A 42 20.36 3.58 14.05
N HIS A 43 19.02 3.73 14.06
CA HIS A 43 18.19 3.52 12.88
C HIS A 43 17.85 4.82 12.16
N ILE A 44 17.98 4.81 10.82
CA ILE A 44 17.59 5.92 9.95
C ILE A 44 16.28 5.56 9.26
N LEU A 45 15.26 6.39 9.45
CA LEU A 45 13.99 6.28 8.75
C LEU A 45 14.02 7.10 7.45
N LEU A 46 13.85 6.43 6.31
CA LEU A 46 13.82 7.05 4.99
C LEU A 46 12.41 6.94 4.41
N ARG A 47 11.78 8.08 4.16
CA ARG A 47 10.49 8.11 3.45
C ARG A 47 10.75 8.15 1.94
N ILE A 48 10.38 7.07 1.24
CA ILE A 48 10.61 6.91 -0.19
C ILE A 48 9.27 6.95 -0.93
N LEU A 49 9.21 7.70 -2.03
CA LEU A 49 8.14 7.61 -3.01
C LEU A 49 8.55 6.64 -4.12
N LYS A 50 7.71 5.65 -4.40
CA LYS A 50 7.96 4.64 -5.42
C LYS A 50 6.79 4.57 -6.41
N THR A 51 7.09 4.73 -7.68
CA THR A 51 6.12 4.60 -8.79
C THR A 51 6.44 3.37 -9.64
N ALA A 52 5.41 2.73 -10.19
CA ALA A 52 5.48 1.61 -11.15
C ALA A 52 6.21 0.33 -10.70
N ALA A 53 6.62 0.23 -9.44
CA ALA A 53 7.09 -1.02 -8.86
C ALA A 53 5.98 -1.65 -8.03
N ILE A 54 5.82 -2.97 -8.16
CA ILE A 54 4.96 -3.74 -7.29
C ILE A 54 5.41 -3.48 -5.85
N PRO A 55 4.54 -3.02 -4.93
CA PRO A 55 4.92 -2.77 -3.55
C PRO A 55 5.02 -4.13 -2.84
N VAL A 56 6.11 -4.86 -3.11
CA VAL A 56 6.67 -5.70 -2.05
C VAL A 56 7.38 -4.72 -1.13
N LEU A 57 6.88 -4.59 0.10
CA LEU A 57 7.46 -3.78 1.16
C LEU A 57 8.94 -4.17 1.32
N SER A 58 9.85 -3.51 0.61
CA SER A 58 11.28 -3.83 0.69
C SER A 58 11.84 -3.18 1.93
N LEU A 59 11.68 -3.84 3.08
CA LEU A 59 12.49 -3.58 4.25
C LEU A 59 13.90 -4.13 3.95
N THR A 60 14.67 -3.43 3.13
CA THR A 60 16.05 -3.83 2.82
C THR A 60 16.89 -3.53 4.06
N ARG A 61 17.00 -4.51 4.95
CA ARG A 61 17.96 -4.51 6.07
C ARG A 61 19.37 -4.38 5.48
N TRP A 62 19.95 -3.21 5.58
CA TRP A 62 21.34 -2.98 5.22
C TRP A 62 22.23 -3.68 6.25
N ARG A 63 22.96 -4.72 5.83
CA ARG A 63 23.93 -5.42 6.66
C ARG A 63 25.31 -5.06 6.14
N ASN A 64 26.04 -4.31 6.95
CA ASN A 64 27.38 -3.85 6.59
C ASN A 64 28.38 -5.01 6.60
N SER A 65 29.36 -4.92 5.69
CA SER A 65 30.54 -5.80 5.63
C SER A 65 31.40 -5.71 6.88
#